data_AF-A0A4Q5SD96-F1
#
_entry.id   AF-A0A4Q5SD96-F1
#
_cell.length_a   1.000
_cell.length_b   1.000
_cell.length_c   1.000
_cell.angle_alpha   90.00
_cell.angle_beta   90.00
_cell.angle_gamma   90.00
#
_symmetry.space_group_name_H-M   'P 1'
#
loop_
_entity.id
_entity.type
_entity.pdbx_description
1 polymer ?
#
loop_
_entity_poly.entity_id
_entity_poly.type
_entity_poly.pdbx_seq_one_letter_code
_entity_poly.pdbx_strand_id
1 'polypeptide(L)'
;NYTDYPELFVRWFQYNTFTPTLRIHGQRPATAIWEYGAAAEPILADYLRLRYALVPYLYALGKQTQETGAPFMRALFMDFPNDAKAATIGDQYMFGPAFLVAPVTEQGRTSRPVYLPAGADWYDYWTNRRYAGGQTIEASAPIERIPLYVRAGTILPLGAPIANTMEKQPLAAIRVYPGRDARFTLYDDDGVTNDYRSGKGARAELVWNQASATLTSRSKLPSGQDPARLVQVIAAEK
;
A
#
# COMPACT_ATOMS: atom_id res chain seq x y z
N ASN A 1 -10.48 -13.63 -30.09
CA ASN A 1 -11.26 -12.44 -29.72
C ASN A 1 -11.32 -12.39 -28.20
N TYR A 2 -10.78 -11.33 -27.60
CA TYR A 2 -10.53 -11.20 -26.16
C TYR A 2 -11.43 -10.12 -25.56
N THR A 3 -12.73 -10.19 -25.81
CA THR A 3 -13.68 -9.09 -25.55
C THR A 3 -13.68 -8.65 -24.08
N ASP A 4 -13.47 -9.59 -23.14
CA ASP A 4 -13.50 -9.34 -21.69
C ASP A 4 -12.10 -9.23 -21.05
N TYR A 5 -11.06 -9.30 -21.88
CA TYR A 5 -9.68 -9.31 -21.42
C TYR A 5 -9.19 -7.97 -20.84
N PRO A 6 -9.65 -6.79 -21.32
CA PRO A 6 -9.28 -5.52 -20.68
C PRO A 6 -9.73 -5.43 -19.23
N GLU A 7 -10.96 -5.86 -18.90
CA GLU A 7 -11.45 -5.88 -17.50
C GLU A 7 -10.61 -6.84 -16.65
N LEU A 8 -10.43 -8.08 -17.11
CA LEU A 8 -9.61 -9.06 -16.42
C LEU A 8 -8.20 -8.49 -16.14
N PHE A 9 -7.57 -7.90 -17.15
CA PHE A 9 -6.22 -7.36 -16.99
C PHE A 9 -6.18 -6.15 -16.06
N VAL A 10 -7.16 -5.24 -16.11
CA VAL A 10 -7.27 -4.14 -15.15
C VAL A 10 -7.39 -4.69 -13.73
N ARG A 11 -8.34 -5.59 -13.46
CA ARG A 11 -8.51 -6.19 -12.12
C ARG A 11 -7.27 -6.93 -11.63
N TRP A 12 -6.59 -7.65 -12.53
CA TRP A 12 -5.37 -8.36 -12.19
C TRP A 12 -4.21 -7.41 -11.91
N PHE A 13 -4.05 -6.34 -12.68
CA PHE A 13 -3.01 -5.34 -12.46
C PHE A 13 -3.24 -4.56 -11.17
N GLN A 14 -4.50 -4.25 -10.84
CA GLN A 14 -4.89 -3.68 -9.54
C GLN A 14 -4.46 -4.57 -8.39
N TYR A 15 -4.76 -5.87 -8.45
CA TYR A 15 -4.29 -6.84 -7.47
C TYR A 15 -2.75 -6.88 -7.40
N ASN A 16 -2.08 -7.01 -8.54
CA ASN A 16 -0.63 -7.15 -8.63
C ASN A 16 0.14 -5.92 -8.12
N THR A 17 -0.49 -4.73 -8.17
CA THR A 17 0.07 -3.50 -7.58
C THR A 17 0.33 -3.67 -6.08
N PHE A 18 -0.43 -4.52 -5.41
CA PHE A 18 -0.30 -4.85 -3.99
C PHE A 18 0.19 -6.28 -3.75
N THR A 19 0.96 -6.86 -4.68
CA THR A 19 1.75 -8.09 -4.42
C THR A 19 3.23 -7.74 -4.20
N PRO A 20 4.05 -8.65 -3.62
CA PRO A 20 5.47 -8.36 -3.37
C PRO A 20 6.23 -7.91 -4.61
N THR A 21 5.96 -8.55 -5.75
CA THR A 21 6.52 -8.20 -7.05
C THR A 21 5.41 -7.77 -7.99
N LEU A 22 5.51 -6.57 -8.57
CA LEU A 22 4.67 -6.14 -9.67
C LEU A 22 5.28 -6.64 -10.98
N ARG A 23 4.68 -7.62 -11.64
CA ARG A 23 5.23 -8.24 -12.86
C ARG A 23 4.11 -8.67 -13.81
N ILE A 24 4.23 -8.22 -15.06
CA ILE A 24 3.42 -8.71 -16.17
C ILE A 24 4.23 -9.75 -16.95
N HIS A 25 3.63 -10.89 -17.26
CA HIS A 25 4.18 -11.91 -18.15
C HIS A 25 3.03 -12.67 -18.82
N GLY A 26 3.25 -13.18 -20.04
CA GLY A 26 2.22 -13.92 -20.76
C GLY A 26 2.64 -14.29 -22.18
N GLN A 27 1.72 -14.94 -22.90
CA GLN A 27 1.93 -15.42 -24.27
C GLN A 27 1.42 -14.44 -25.35
N ARG A 28 0.87 -13.27 -24.96
CA ARG A 28 0.45 -12.25 -25.93
C ARG A 28 1.67 -11.66 -26.63
N PRO A 29 1.55 -11.24 -27.91
CA PRO A 29 2.66 -10.62 -28.64
C PRO A 29 3.22 -9.38 -27.95
N ALA A 30 2.38 -8.63 -27.23
CA ALA A 30 2.78 -7.47 -26.46
C ALA A 30 2.05 -7.45 -25.10
N THR A 31 2.78 -7.03 -24.06
CA THR A 31 2.32 -7.02 -22.65
C THR A 31 2.46 -5.65 -21.99
N ALA A 32 2.88 -4.62 -22.73
CA ALA A 32 2.96 -3.26 -22.21
C ALA A 32 1.57 -2.69 -21.92
N ILE A 33 1.46 -1.79 -20.95
CA ILE A 33 0.16 -1.33 -20.43
C ILE A 33 -0.71 -0.60 -21.48
N TRP A 34 -0.11 0.02 -22.50
CA TRP A 34 -0.81 0.67 -23.60
C TRP A 34 -1.43 -0.31 -24.61
N GLU A 35 -1.05 -1.59 -24.56
CA GLU A 35 -1.54 -2.65 -25.46
C GLU A 35 -2.92 -3.23 -25.05
N TYR A 36 -3.51 -2.68 -23.99
CA TYR A 36 -4.78 -3.13 -23.42
C TYR A 36 -5.96 -2.18 -23.72
N GLY A 37 -5.71 -1.15 -24.53
CA GLY A 37 -6.73 -0.25 -25.08
C GLY A 37 -6.93 1.03 -24.26
N ALA A 38 -7.49 2.05 -24.91
CA ALA A 38 -7.59 3.42 -24.40
C ALA A 38 -8.41 3.56 -23.10
N ALA A 39 -9.32 2.63 -22.81
CA ALA A 39 -10.08 2.62 -21.56
C ALA A 39 -9.26 2.04 -20.39
N ALA A 40 -8.42 1.03 -20.63
CA ALA A 40 -7.65 0.36 -19.59
C ALA A 40 -6.35 1.11 -19.27
N GLU A 41 -5.66 1.63 -20.29
CA GLU A 41 -4.36 2.29 -20.16
C GLU A 41 -4.29 3.35 -19.03
N PRO A 42 -5.21 4.33 -18.93
CA PRO A 42 -5.11 5.33 -17.86
C PRO A 42 -5.23 4.71 -16.46
N ILE A 43 -6.08 3.71 -16.29
CA ILE A 43 -6.25 2.99 -15.02
C ILE A 43 -4.93 2.26 -14.70
N LEU A 44 -4.39 1.49 -15.64
CA LEU A 44 -3.12 0.77 -15.47
C LEU A 44 -1.97 1.72 -15.12
N ALA A 45 -1.90 2.88 -15.80
CA ALA A 45 -0.90 3.91 -15.53
C ALA A 45 -1.04 4.50 -14.12
N ASP A 46 -2.27 4.73 -13.63
CA ASP A 46 -2.50 5.25 -12.28
C ASP A 46 -2.07 4.25 -11.20
N TYR A 47 -2.31 2.94 -11.40
CA TYR A 47 -1.81 1.91 -10.49
C TYR A 47 -0.29 1.76 -10.54
N LEU A 48 0.33 1.92 -11.72
CA LEU A 48 1.79 1.95 -11.84
C LEU A 48 2.37 3.16 -11.09
N ARG A 49 1.77 4.35 -11.24
CA ARG A 49 2.16 5.54 -10.47
C ARG A 49 1.97 5.32 -8.97
N LEU A 50 0.88 4.69 -8.56
CA LEU A 50 0.63 4.34 -7.16
C LEU A 50 1.70 3.38 -6.62
N ARG A 51 2.08 2.35 -7.39
CA ARG A 51 3.18 1.44 -7.02
C ARG A 51 4.47 2.23 -6.75
N TYR A 52 4.81 3.16 -7.63
CA TYR A 52 6.01 3.99 -7.50
C TYR A 52 5.92 4.99 -6.34
N ALA A 53 4.75 5.56 -6.09
CA ALA A 53 4.51 6.39 -4.91
C ALA A 53 4.69 5.58 -3.61
N LEU A 54 4.39 4.28 -3.63
CA LEU A 54 4.56 3.40 -2.48
C LEU A 54 6.00 2.89 -2.29
N VAL A 55 6.95 3.15 -3.21
CA VAL A 55 8.33 2.63 -3.11
C VAL A 55 9.00 2.91 -1.75
N PRO A 56 8.91 4.11 -1.13
CA PRO A 56 9.51 4.33 0.19
C PRO A 56 8.92 3.43 1.30
N TYR A 57 7.62 3.13 1.21
CA TYR A 57 6.96 2.17 2.10
C TYR A 57 7.40 0.73 1.79
N LEU A 58 7.39 0.34 0.52
CA LEU A 58 7.75 -1.01 0.08
C LEU A 58 9.21 -1.35 0.36
N TYR A 59 10.12 -0.41 0.16
CA TYR A 59 11.54 -0.62 0.37
C TYR A 59 11.86 -0.86 1.84
N ALA A 60 11.23 -0.09 2.74
CA ALA A 60 11.29 -0.32 4.18
C ALA A 60 10.72 -1.70 4.59
N LEU A 61 9.63 -2.15 3.95
CA LEU A 61 9.11 -3.51 4.17
C LEU A 61 10.04 -4.60 3.65
N GLY A 62 10.73 -4.36 2.53
CA GLY A 62 11.79 -5.22 2.01
C GLY A 62 12.91 -5.38 3.04
N LYS A 63 13.33 -4.28 3.66
CA LYS A 63 14.30 -4.33 4.77
C LYS A 63 13.79 -5.13 5.96
N GLN A 64 12.55 -4.90 6.39
CA GLN A 64 11.94 -5.66 7.48
C GLN A 64 11.89 -7.17 7.16
N THR A 65 11.59 -7.53 5.91
CA THR A 65 11.58 -8.93 5.46
C THR A 65 12.98 -9.53 5.55
N GLN A 66 14.01 -8.79 5.13
CA GLN A 66 15.41 -9.22 5.24
C GLN A 66 15.82 -9.45 6.71
N GLU A 67 15.39 -8.60 7.63
CA GLU A 67 15.78 -8.67 9.04
C GLU A 67 15.02 -9.72 9.85
N THR A 68 13.76 -9.98 9.50
CA THR A 68 12.85 -10.78 10.34
C THR A 68 12.36 -12.07 9.67
N GLY A 69 12.52 -12.18 8.36
CA GLY A 69 11.89 -13.23 7.55
C GLY A 69 10.38 -13.09 7.35
N ALA A 70 9.73 -12.11 7.99
CA ALA A 70 8.30 -11.91 7.87
C ALA A 70 7.92 -11.33 6.50
N PRO A 71 6.93 -11.90 5.78
CA PRO A 71 6.47 -11.34 4.52
C PRO A 71 5.66 -10.06 4.76
N PHE A 72 5.60 -9.20 3.75
CA PHE A 72 4.70 -8.05 3.72
C PHE A 72 3.45 -8.27 2.86
N MET A 73 3.25 -9.42 2.22
CA MET A 73 1.92 -9.86 1.81
C MET A 73 1.48 -10.92 2.81
N ARG A 74 0.45 -10.61 3.60
CA ARG A 74 0.18 -11.28 4.88
C ARG A 74 -1.29 -11.66 4.95
N ALA A 75 -1.57 -12.94 5.25
CA ALA A 75 -2.93 -13.35 5.57
C ALA A 75 -3.44 -12.60 6.81
N LEU A 76 -4.73 -12.32 6.90
CA LEU A 76 -5.28 -11.46 7.96
C LEU A 76 -4.98 -11.99 9.37
N PHE A 77 -4.96 -13.31 9.57
CA PHE A 77 -4.64 -13.91 10.88
C PHE A 77 -3.26 -13.52 11.42
N MET A 78 -2.31 -13.10 10.56
CA MET A 78 -0.98 -12.69 11.00
C MET A 78 -0.99 -11.37 11.78
N ASP A 79 -1.95 -10.49 11.50
CA ASP A 79 -2.09 -9.17 12.13
C ASP A 79 -3.29 -9.09 13.07
N PHE A 80 -4.22 -10.05 12.95
CA PHE A 80 -5.45 -10.16 13.74
C PHE A 80 -5.66 -11.60 14.28
N PRO A 81 -4.72 -12.15 15.06
CA PRO A 81 -4.76 -13.56 15.48
C PRO A 81 -5.94 -13.90 16.41
N ASN A 82 -6.50 -12.89 17.09
CA ASN A 82 -7.64 -13.06 18.00
C ASN A 82 -9.00 -12.82 17.32
N ASP A 83 -9.01 -12.52 16.01
CA ASP A 83 -10.25 -12.33 15.24
C ASP A 83 -10.57 -13.63 14.49
N ALA A 84 -11.54 -14.40 15.00
CA ALA A 84 -11.93 -15.68 14.42
C ALA A 84 -12.43 -15.57 12.97
N LYS A 85 -13.01 -14.43 12.56
CA LYS A 85 -13.43 -14.22 11.17
C LYS A 85 -12.22 -14.01 10.26
N ALA A 86 -11.21 -13.28 10.72
CA ALA A 86 -9.98 -13.06 9.97
C ALA A 86 -9.18 -14.35 9.71
N ALA A 87 -9.36 -15.38 10.56
CA ALA A 87 -8.64 -16.65 10.46
C ALA A 87 -8.91 -17.43 9.16
N THR A 88 -10.09 -17.28 8.57
CA THR A 88 -10.54 -18.11 7.42
C THR A 88 -10.70 -17.33 6.12
N ILE A 89 -10.43 -16.02 6.12
CA ILE A 89 -10.58 -15.18 4.93
C ILE A 89 -9.40 -15.39 3.98
N GLY A 90 -9.69 -15.92 2.79
CA GLY A 90 -8.70 -16.19 1.74
C GLY A 90 -8.70 -15.19 0.58
N ASP A 91 -9.62 -14.22 0.59
CA ASP A 91 -9.86 -13.29 -0.52
C ASP A 91 -9.54 -11.82 -0.19
N GLN A 92 -8.91 -11.60 0.98
CA GLN A 92 -8.43 -10.32 1.50
C GLN A 92 -7.11 -10.57 2.23
N TYR A 93 -6.23 -9.57 2.24
CA TYR A 93 -4.93 -9.70 2.89
C TYR A 93 -4.38 -8.34 3.33
N MET A 94 -3.42 -8.37 4.25
CA MET A 94 -2.64 -7.21 4.63
C MET A 94 -1.43 -7.06 3.71
N PHE A 95 -1.20 -5.85 3.21
CA PHE A 95 -0.03 -5.46 2.45
C PHE A 95 0.85 -4.50 3.27
N GLY A 96 1.80 -5.12 3.97
CA GLY A 96 2.47 -4.61 5.15
C GLY A 96 1.47 -4.29 6.27
N PRO A 97 1.87 -3.49 7.27
CA PRO A 97 0.98 -3.16 8.38
C PRO A 97 -0.12 -2.15 8.02
N ALA A 98 -0.01 -1.46 6.88
CA ALA A 98 -0.88 -0.35 6.52
C ALA A 98 -2.18 -0.78 5.82
N PHE A 99 -2.08 -1.58 4.75
CA PHE A 99 -3.18 -1.75 3.79
C PHE A 99 -3.88 -3.09 3.95
N LEU A 100 -5.20 -3.09 4.07
CA LEU A 100 -6.04 -4.24 3.73
C LEU A 100 -6.46 -4.13 2.27
N VAL A 101 -6.18 -5.16 1.50
CA VAL A 101 -6.45 -5.24 0.06
C VAL A 101 -7.52 -6.30 -0.19
N ALA A 102 -8.55 -5.98 -0.97
CA ALA A 102 -9.62 -6.90 -1.31
C ALA A 102 -9.88 -6.93 -2.83
N PRO A 103 -9.12 -7.74 -3.60
CA PRO A 103 -9.22 -7.82 -5.07
C PRO A 103 -10.60 -8.18 -5.60
N VAL A 104 -11.03 -7.59 -6.71
CA VAL A 104 -12.24 -8.05 -7.43
C VAL A 104 -11.82 -9.14 -8.42
N THR A 105 -12.36 -10.33 -8.25
CA THR A 105 -11.99 -11.53 -9.05
C THR A 105 -13.13 -12.06 -9.92
N GLU A 106 -14.31 -11.44 -9.84
CA GLU A 106 -15.49 -11.79 -10.61
C GLU A 106 -15.75 -10.71 -11.67
N GLN A 107 -15.98 -11.13 -12.91
CA GLN A 107 -16.24 -10.24 -14.04
C GLN A 107 -17.54 -9.44 -13.85
N GLY A 108 -17.53 -8.17 -14.25
CA GLY A 108 -18.67 -7.26 -14.19
C GLY A 108 -19.00 -6.74 -12.79
N ARG A 109 -18.29 -7.17 -11.74
CA ARG A 109 -18.55 -6.71 -10.37
C ARG A 109 -18.05 -5.28 -10.17
N THR A 110 -18.94 -4.44 -9.66
CA THR A 110 -18.65 -3.05 -9.26
C THR A 110 -18.70 -2.83 -7.75
N SER A 111 -18.93 -3.90 -6.98
CA SER A 111 -18.87 -3.93 -5.53
C SER A 111 -18.64 -5.35 -5.03
N ARG A 112 -18.12 -5.49 -3.80
CA ARG A 112 -17.99 -6.78 -3.13
C ARG A 112 -18.07 -6.64 -1.62
N PRO A 113 -18.47 -7.71 -0.89
CA PRO A 113 -18.33 -7.75 0.56
C PRO A 113 -16.84 -7.73 0.95
N VAL A 114 -16.51 -6.90 1.93
CA VAL A 114 -15.17 -6.77 2.53
C VAL A 114 -15.32 -6.80 4.05
N TYR A 115 -14.61 -7.69 4.71
CA TYR A 115 -14.58 -7.75 6.17
C TYR A 115 -13.44 -6.87 6.66
N LEU A 116 -13.76 -5.89 7.49
CA LEU A 116 -12.79 -5.04 8.16
C LEU A 116 -12.48 -5.67 9.53
N PRO A 117 -11.27 -6.21 9.77
CA PRO A 117 -10.94 -6.88 11.03
C PRO A 117 -11.16 -6.01 12.26
N ALA A 118 -11.55 -6.65 13.38
CA ALA A 118 -11.72 -5.99 14.66
C ALA A 118 -10.37 -5.53 15.26
N GLY A 119 -10.43 -4.65 16.28
CA GLY A 119 -9.24 -4.12 16.97
C GLY A 119 -8.52 -2.98 16.23
N ALA A 120 -9.09 -2.49 15.14
CA ALA A 120 -8.68 -1.28 14.46
C ALA A 120 -9.85 -0.63 13.74
N ASP A 121 -9.81 0.69 13.61
CA ASP A 121 -10.58 1.38 12.60
C ASP A 121 -9.83 1.36 11.27
N TRP A 122 -10.56 1.63 10.21
CA TRP A 122 -10.08 1.54 8.83
C TRP A 122 -10.49 2.78 8.06
N TYR A 123 -9.62 3.25 7.19
CA TYR A 123 -9.86 4.37 6.29
C TYR A 123 -9.93 3.85 4.88
N ASP A 124 -11.00 4.10 4.15
CA ASP A 124 -11.01 3.89 2.70
C ASP A 124 -9.94 4.78 2.06
N TYR A 125 -8.97 4.18 1.35
CA TYR A 125 -7.82 4.88 0.80
C TYR A 125 -8.21 5.96 -0.23
N TRP A 126 -9.33 5.76 -0.93
CA TRP A 126 -9.76 6.60 -2.03
C TRP A 126 -10.58 7.80 -1.57
N THR A 127 -11.30 7.65 -0.47
CA THR A 127 -12.26 8.64 0.03
C THR A 127 -11.91 9.20 1.40
N ASN A 128 -10.92 8.62 2.10
CA ASN A 128 -10.60 8.92 3.51
C ASN A 128 -11.76 8.68 4.49
N ARG A 129 -12.87 8.07 4.05
CA ARG A 129 -13.98 7.71 4.93
C ARG A 129 -13.52 6.68 5.95
N ARG A 130 -13.82 6.93 7.22
CA ARG A 130 -13.48 6.04 8.33
C ARG A 130 -14.60 5.04 8.60
N TYR A 131 -14.21 3.80 8.88
CA TYR A 131 -15.06 2.68 9.27
C TYR A 131 -14.55 2.08 10.57
N ALA A 132 -15.46 1.68 11.45
CA ALA A 132 -15.09 0.83 12.58
C ALA A 132 -14.70 -0.58 12.08
N GLY A 133 -13.80 -1.26 12.77
CA GLY A 133 -13.52 -2.68 12.52
C GLY A 133 -14.62 -3.61 13.04
N GLY A 134 -14.46 -4.91 12.77
CA GLY A 134 -15.36 -5.98 13.22
C GLY A 134 -16.64 -6.14 12.38
N GLN A 135 -16.70 -5.50 11.21
CA GLN A 135 -17.89 -5.49 10.35
C GLN A 135 -17.55 -5.90 8.91
N THR A 136 -18.54 -6.44 8.21
CA THR A 136 -18.48 -6.62 6.76
C THR A 136 -19.25 -5.48 6.11
N ILE A 137 -18.61 -4.79 5.19
CA ILE A 137 -19.20 -3.71 4.40
C ILE A 137 -19.38 -4.15 2.94
N GLU A 138 -20.34 -3.58 2.24
CA GLU A 138 -20.41 -3.66 0.78
C GLU A 138 -19.49 -2.58 0.21
N ALA A 139 -18.28 -2.97 -0.18
CA ALA A 139 -17.26 -2.05 -0.67
C ALA A 139 -17.51 -1.68 -2.13
N SER A 140 -17.50 -0.38 -2.43
CA SER A 140 -17.52 0.13 -3.80
C SER A 140 -16.23 -0.28 -4.52
N ALA A 141 -16.38 -0.85 -5.72
CA ALA A 141 -15.29 -1.36 -6.52
C ALA A 141 -15.53 -1.06 -8.01
N PRO A 142 -15.71 0.20 -8.43
CA PRO A 142 -15.80 0.55 -9.85
C PRO A 142 -14.54 0.07 -10.59
N ILE A 143 -14.56 0.01 -11.92
CA ILE A 143 -13.46 -0.60 -12.69
C ILE A 143 -12.11 0.08 -12.43
N GLU A 144 -12.10 1.36 -12.07
CA GLU A 144 -10.89 2.15 -11.78
C GLU A 144 -10.34 1.90 -10.37
N ARG A 145 -11.09 1.25 -9.45
CA ARG A 145 -10.72 1.15 -8.04
C ARG A 145 -10.84 -0.28 -7.50
N ILE A 146 -9.77 -0.75 -6.87
CA ILE A 146 -9.79 -1.91 -5.97
C ILE A 146 -10.18 -1.44 -4.55
N PRO A 147 -11.06 -2.16 -3.83
CA PRO A 147 -11.28 -1.89 -2.42
C PRO A 147 -9.97 -1.99 -1.62
N LEU A 148 -9.58 -0.86 -1.01
CA LEU A 148 -8.30 -0.67 -0.35
C LEU A 148 -8.51 0.16 0.90
N TYR A 149 -8.13 -0.39 2.05
CA TYR A 149 -8.37 0.22 3.35
C TYR A 149 -7.07 0.37 4.12
N VAL A 150 -6.85 1.54 4.71
CA VAL A 150 -5.68 1.83 5.54
C VAL A 150 -6.05 1.68 7.01
N ARG A 151 -5.28 0.88 7.75
CA ARG A 151 -5.46 0.69 9.18
C ARG A 151 -5.21 1.99 9.94
N ALA A 152 -6.10 2.36 10.85
CA ALA A 152 -5.91 3.49 11.76
C ALA A 152 -4.65 3.31 12.64
N GLY A 153 -3.85 4.36 12.77
CA GLY A 153 -2.50 4.31 13.32
C GLY A 153 -1.43 3.98 12.27
N THR A 154 -1.61 4.44 11.03
CA THR A 154 -0.62 4.24 9.96
C THR A 154 0.14 5.54 9.69
N ILE A 155 1.46 5.43 9.55
CA ILE A 155 2.32 6.45 8.93
C ILE A 155 2.74 5.90 7.56
N LEU A 156 2.28 6.53 6.49
CA LEU A 156 2.46 6.10 5.11
C LEU A 156 3.33 7.12 4.36
N PRO A 157 4.64 6.86 4.19
CA PRO A 157 5.48 7.66 3.32
C PRO A 157 5.14 7.41 1.85
N LEU A 158 4.97 8.47 1.09
CA LEU A 158 4.72 8.46 -0.35
C LEU A 158 5.86 9.16 -1.08
N GLY A 159 6.45 8.48 -2.05
CA GLY A 159 7.52 8.99 -2.90
C GLY A 159 7.00 9.95 -3.97
N ALA A 160 7.85 10.90 -4.36
CA ALA A 160 7.63 11.74 -5.53
C ALA A 160 7.79 10.92 -6.83
N PRO A 161 7.19 11.38 -7.95
CA PRO A 161 7.35 10.69 -9.23
C PRO A 161 8.83 10.58 -9.64
N ILE A 162 9.24 9.37 -10.03
CA ILE A 162 10.55 9.03 -10.61
C ILE A 162 10.32 8.06 -11.77
N ALA A 163 11.23 8.00 -12.74
CA ALA A 163 11.05 7.10 -13.88
C ALA A 163 11.42 5.65 -13.53
N ASN A 164 12.40 5.45 -12.65
CA ASN A 164 12.89 4.14 -12.22
C ASN A 164 13.56 4.23 -10.84
N THR A 165 13.69 3.08 -10.15
CA THR A 165 14.19 3.01 -8.76
C THR A 165 15.70 3.16 -8.62
N MET A 166 16.46 3.38 -9.70
CA MET A 166 17.88 3.77 -9.61
C MET A 166 18.04 5.24 -9.25
N GLU A 167 16.98 6.05 -9.45
CA GLU A 167 16.95 7.44 -9.04
C GLU A 167 16.68 7.53 -7.54
N LYS A 168 17.39 8.44 -6.86
CA LYS A 168 17.06 8.77 -5.47
C LYS A 168 15.69 9.44 -5.43
N GLN A 169 14.73 8.81 -4.75
CA GLN A 169 13.35 9.29 -4.68
C GLN A 169 13.14 10.21 -3.47
N PRO A 170 12.78 11.50 -3.66
CA PRO A 170 12.27 12.32 -2.58
C PRO A 170 10.90 11.81 -2.10
N LEU A 171 10.49 12.16 -0.90
CA LEU A 171 9.12 12.00 -0.45
C LEU A 171 8.26 13.15 -1.01
N ALA A 172 7.10 12.79 -1.55
CA ALA A 172 6.03 13.74 -1.88
C ALA A 172 5.18 14.08 -0.65
N ALA A 173 4.92 13.09 0.20
CA ALA A 173 4.11 13.26 1.41
C ALA A 173 4.41 12.18 2.45
N ILE A 174 4.06 12.45 3.70
CA ILE A 174 3.92 11.45 4.76
C ILE A 174 2.49 11.52 5.26
N ARG A 175 1.63 10.61 4.78
CA ARG A 175 0.24 10.54 5.21
C ARG A 175 0.15 9.87 6.57
N VAL A 176 -0.53 10.49 7.51
CA VAL A 176 -0.85 9.90 8.81
C VAL A 176 -2.34 9.61 8.85
N TYR A 177 -2.70 8.36 9.09
CA TYR A 177 -4.08 7.93 9.33
C TYR A 177 -4.28 7.80 10.85
N PRO A 178 -4.88 8.78 11.53
CA PRO A 178 -4.96 8.82 12.98
C PRO A 178 -5.82 7.69 13.56
N GLY A 179 -5.77 7.53 14.89
CA GLY A 179 -6.60 6.59 15.65
C GLY A 179 -5.86 5.89 16.78
N ARG A 180 -4.52 5.89 16.73
CA ARG A 180 -3.62 5.46 17.81
C ARG A 180 -2.22 6.02 17.53
N ASP A 181 -1.35 5.98 18.54
CA ASP A 181 0.07 6.22 18.34
C ASP A 181 0.62 5.24 17.30
N ALA A 182 1.54 5.73 16.47
CA ALA A 182 2.07 4.96 15.37
C ALA A 182 3.58 5.18 15.21
N ARG A 183 4.24 4.18 14.64
CA ARG A 183 5.66 4.22 14.32
C ARG A 183 5.92 3.52 13.00
N PHE A 184 6.81 4.11 12.20
CA PHE A 184 7.24 3.54 10.94
C PHE A 184 8.70 3.91 10.70
N THR A 185 9.54 2.93 10.39
CA THR A 185 10.95 3.16 10.11
C THR A 185 11.18 3.21 8.61
N LEU A 186 11.49 4.40 8.10
CA LEU A 186 12.03 4.55 6.75
C LEU A 186 13.41 3.91 6.68
N TYR A 187 13.71 3.32 5.53
CA TYR A 187 15.01 2.74 5.22
C TYR A 187 15.37 3.06 3.77
N ASP A 188 16.64 3.37 3.53
CA ASP A 188 17.21 3.56 2.20
C ASP A 188 18.68 3.11 2.21
N ASP A 189 19.17 2.55 1.11
CA ASP A 189 20.57 2.20 0.89
C ASP A 189 20.90 2.36 -0.60
N ASP A 190 21.95 1.71 -1.13
CA ASP A 190 22.32 1.88 -2.53
C ASP A 190 21.43 1.09 -3.52
N GLY A 191 20.55 0.20 -3.04
CA GLY A 191 19.64 -0.59 -3.86
C GLY A 191 20.27 -1.65 -4.76
N VAL A 192 21.60 -1.82 -4.73
CA VAL A 192 22.35 -2.60 -5.73
C VAL A 192 23.33 -3.58 -5.08
N THR A 193 24.02 -3.19 -4.02
CA THR A 193 25.08 -3.98 -3.41
C THR A 193 24.64 -4.66 -2.11
N ASN A 194 25.53 -5.47 -1.53
CA ASN A 194 25.32 -6.06 -0.21
C ASN A 194 25.91 -5.22 0.93
N ASP A 195 26.25 -3.96 0.69
CA ASP A 195 26.87 -3.08 1.70
C ASP A 195 26.00 -2.85 2.94
N TYR A 196 24.68 -3.05 2.81
CA TYR A 196 23.75 -3.05 3.95
C TYR A 196 24.09 -4.08 5.02
N ARG A 197 24.80 -5.17 4.67
CA ARG A 197 25.25 -6.18 5.62
C ARG A 197 26.34 -5.67 6.55
N SER A 198 27.12 -4.69 6.07
CA SER A 198 28.14 -3.97 6.84
C SER A 198 27.59 -2.73 7.53
N GLY A 199 26.26 -2.57 7.58
CA GLY A 199 25.59 -1.44 8.21
C GLY A 199 25.48 -0.18 7.36
N LYS A 200 25.86 -0.22 6.06
CA LYS A 200 25.64 0.94 5.18
C LYS A 200 24.15 1.09 4.83
N GLY A 201 23.64 2.30 4.95
CA GLY A 201 22.23 2.61 4.75
C GLY A 201 21.78 3.67 5.76
N ALA A 202 20.63 4.28 5.50
CA ALA A 202 20.04 5.30 6.34
C ALA A 202 18.69 4.85 6.86
N ARG A 203 18.41 5.17 8.14
CA ARG A 203 17.13 4.91 8.79
C ARG A 203 16.58 6.15 9.46
N ALA A 204 15.26 6.29 9.45
CA ALA A 204 14.55 7.26 10.26
C ALA A 204 13.26 6.67 10.82
N GLU A 205 13.16 6.58 12.15
CA GLU A 205 11.91 6.22 12.81
C GLU A 205 11.02 7.46 12.88
N LEU A 206 9.92 7.40 12.13
CA LEU A 206 8.80 8.32 12.21
C LEU A 206 7.90 7.91 13.37
N VAL A 207 7.49 8.87 14.19
CA VAL A 207 6.64 8.66 15.37
C VAL A 207 5.47 9.62 15.32
N TRP A 208 4.26 9.06 15.34
CA TRP A 208 3.01 9.79 15.49
C TRP A 208 2.52 9.69 16.92
N ASN A 209 2.31 10.85 17.55
CA ASN A 209 1.61 10.96 18.82
C ASN A 209 0.15 11.36 18.56
N GLN A 210 -0.78 10.49 18.94
CA GLN A 210 -2.20 10.68 18.72
C GLN A 210 -2.79 11.81 19.58
N ALA A 211 -2.31 11.97 20.81
CA ALA A 211 -2.84 12.96 21.75
C ALA A 211 -2.47 14.39 21.33
N SER A 212 -1.23 14.61 20.87
CA SER A 212 -0.76 15.92 20.41
C SER A 212 -0.95 16.15 18.90
N ALA A 213 -1.46 15.14 18.18
CA ALA A 213 -1.59 15.14 16.73
C ALA A 213 -0.31 15.58 15.99
N THR A 214 0.85 15.06 16.44
CA THR A 214 2.16 15.48 15.94
C THR A 214 2.94 14.30 15.36
N LEU A 215 3.49 14.49 14.16
CA LEU A 215 4.48 13.58 13.57
C LEU A 215 5.89 14.13 13.83
N THR A 216 6.77 13.29 14.35
CA THR A 216 8.20 13.60 14.53
C THR A 216 9.06 12.52 13.87
N SER A 217 10.34 12.84 13.63
CA SER A 217 11.35 11.87 13.21
C SER A 217 12.48 11.84 14.22
N ARG A 218 12.94 10.66 14.61
CA ARG A 218 14.06 10.53 15.56
C ARG A 218 15.43 10.89 14.99
N SER A 219 15.55 10.89 13.66
CA SER A 219 16.77 11.23 12.93
C SER A 219 16.44 11.94 11.62
N LYS A 220 17.46 12.39 10.88
CA LYS A 220 17.27 12.91 9.52
C LYS A 220 16.69 11.81 8.63
N LEU A 221 15.70 12.17 7.81
CA LEU A 221 15.16 11.25 6.82
C LEU A 221 16.25 10.81 5.84
N PRO A 222 16.21 9.58 5.30
CA PRO A 222 17.15 9.16 4.25
C PRO A 222 17.14 10.07 3.00
N SER A 223 15.98 10.68 2.71
CA SER A 223 15.84 11.68 1.64
C SER A 223 16.47 13.04 1.97
N GLY A 224 16.80 13.31 3.24
CA GLY A 224 17.32 14.58 3.73
C GLY A 224 16.26 15.68 3.93
N GLN A 225 15.00 15.41 3.61
CA GLN A 225 13.90 16.38 3.74
C GLN A 225 13.46 16.55 5.20
N ASP A 226 12.85 17.69 5.50
CA ASP A 226 12.19 17.97 6.77
C ASP A 226 10.79 17.28 6.80
N PRO A 227 10.55 16.31 7.70
CA PRO A 227 9.26 15.62 7.80
C PRO A 227 8.09 16.56 8.09
N ALA A 228 8.31 17.67 8.80
CA ALA A 228 7.25 18.62 9.16
C ALA A 228 6.63 19.30 7.93
N ARG A 229 7.38 19.40 6.82
CA ARG A 229 6.90 19.96 5.55
C ARG A 229 6.18 18.95 4.65
N LEU A 230 6.21 17.67 5.04
CA LEU A 230 5.66 16.57 4.25
C LEU A 230 4.41 15.96 4.87
N VAL A 231 4.16 16.21 6.16
CA VAL A 231 3.07 15.57 6.90
C VAL A 231 1.69 15.98 6.35
N GLN A 232 0.86 14.97 6.12
CA GLN A 232 -0.54 15.11 5.75
C GLN A 232 -1.38 14.27 6.71
N VAL A 233 -2.03 14.92 7.69
CA VAL A 233 -2.90 14.22 8.63
C VAL A 233 -4.26 14.02 7.98
N ILE A 234 -4.65 12.75 7.79
CA ILE A 234 -5.91 12.40 7.14
C ILE A 234 -7.06 12.60 8.13
N ALA A 235 -7.95 13.53 7.81
CA ALA A 235 -9.21 13.70 8.52
C ALA A 235 -10.22 12.66 8.04
N ALA A 236 -11.01 12.10 8.96
CA ALA A 236 -12.16 11.28 8.57
C ALA A 236 -13.23 12.21 7.99
N GLU A 237 -13.53 12.07 6.71
CA GLU A 237 -14.75 12.67 6.15
C GLU A 237 -15.98 11.96 6.75
N LYS A 238 -17.00 12.74 7.12
CA LYS A 238 -18.25 12.25 7.71
C LYS A 238 -19.12 11.55 6.67
#